data_AF-A0A1F8R0K4-F1
#
_entry.id   AF-A0A1F8R0K4-F1
#
_cell.length_a   1.000
_cell.length_b   1.000
_cell.length_c   1.000
_cell.angle_alpha   90.00
_cell.angle_beta   90.00
_cell.angle_gamma   90.00
#
_symmetry.space_group_name_H-M   'P 1'
#
loop_
_entity.id
_entity.type
_entity.pdbx_description
1 polymer ?
#
loop_
_entity_poly.entity_id
_entity_poly.type
_entity_poly.pdbx_seq_one_letter_code
_entity_poly.pdbx_strand_id
1 'polypeptide(L)'
;MFLRKLAIVCVLASLTVPGSVYAQDGLVISVTSTVSCAEASFDIGITGGLPPYQLEWDFGDSETLVELDVTSPFVTSHTYPGGGEYIWSLNVVDGAKNSAPTQGTIEIAGPTVSLTSDPFPPLLTLSEGSAAASFTADVSGGVLPYTYAWDLNGDGSADEGADPSSNVSDFTYDTAGKYVASVAVQDGCGLSATATLPVLVVDPLDTEVCHPMAQRIADAVSALFPGQAEDLYTCEDIFSYFQGGLTGSQLGFGRMWHAYKLTQTIDDLTWEEILDWHLDGFGWGLLVQLDKFGNALDEVSVTDLMSRILSGENSIADIRTAVRAVTRYDAGMEDALARLASGASPGELGQFYKTVSELGVDPSALDGYLDAGVSLPELHHAASLAERAGVDWADVVGAHAIGHSWGEISQAYRLADGETDAATILEEGVQGYRQQSHQEAQSTRQSEQDQRTAANLAKQFGVSQDDVLEVFSGQCGSDWGCVRAHFRQPSGGSHTEGDQGTAAQIAQKYGVDPDQVWELFKGTCQQDWGCVREHLRTQDHDKPGKDK
;
A
#
# COMPACT_ATOMS: atom_id res chain seq x y z
N MET A 1 58.77 -38.19 37.93
CA MET A 1 59.10 -38.00 39.36
C MET A 1 58.67 -36.60 39.77
N PHE A 2 57.57 -36.49 40.55
CA PHE A 2 57.12 -35.34 41.37
C PHE A 2 56.81 -33.98 40.68
N LEU A 3 55.87 -33.12 41.08
CA LEU A 3 54.80 -32.98 42.10
C LEU A 3 53.97 -31.76 41.58
N ARG A 4 52.64 -31.85 41.34
CA ARG A 4 51.52 -31.42 42.23
C ARG A 4 51.45 -29.93 42.62
N LYS A 5 50.28 -29.32 42.35
CA LYS A 5 49.45 -28.40 43.18
C LYS A 5 48.15 -28.15 42.39
N LEU A 6 46.98 -28.76 42.65
CA LEU A 6 46.05 -28.64 43.80
C LEU A 6 45.72 -27.21 44.23
N ALA A 7 44.53 -26.74 43.87
CA ALA A 7 43.72 -25.84 44.68
C ALA A 7 42.23 -26.23 44.53
N ILE A 8 41.66 -26.59 45.67
CA ILE A 8 40.28 -26.99 45.93
C ILE A 8 39.47 -25.73 46.22
N VAL A 9 38.26 -25.62 45.68
CA VAL A 9 37.12 -25.04 46.42
C VAL A 9 35.91 -25.94 46.19
N CYS A 10 35.36 -26.44 47.28
CA CYS A 10 34.18 -27.26 47.40
C CYS A 10 33.25 -26.54 48.38
N VAL A 11 32.03 -26.15 48.00
CA VAL A 11 30.90 -25.95 48.92
C VAL A 11 29.57 -26.24 48.18
N LEU A 12 28.86 -27.25 48.70
CA LEU A 12 27.47 -27.67 48.45
C LEU A 12 26.47 -26.56 48.90
N ALA A 13 25.20 -26.46 48.49
CA ALA A 13 24.20 -27.48 48.17
C ALA A 13 22.95 -26.81 47.56
N SER A 14 22.19 -27.52 46.73
CA SER A 14 20.74 -27.72 46.94
C SER A 14 20.23 -28.84 46.05
N LEU A 15 19.67 -29.88 46.67
CA LEU A 15 18.88 -30.93 46.00
C LEU A 15 17.54 -30.34 45.55
N THR A 16 17.21 -30.51 44.28
CA THR A 16 15.82 -30.54 43.79
C THR A 16 15.63 -31.81 42.96
N VAL A 17 14.48 -32.45 43.14
CA VAL A 17 14.01 -33.67 42.44
C VAL A 17 12.56 -33.36 42.00
N PRO A 18 12.00 -34.11 41.05
CA PRO A 18 12.24 -34.11 39.62
C PRO A 18 11.11 -33.35 38.91
N GLY A 19 11.37 -32.81 37.73
CA GLY A 19 10.30 -32.17 36.98
C GLY A 19 10.68 -31.83 35.56
N SER A 20 9.81 -32.27 34.65
CA SER A 20 9.72 -31.91 33.25
C SER A 20 10.53 -32.80 32.31
N VAL A 21 9.77 -33.51 31.48
CA VAL A 21 10.16 -34.04 30.18
C VAL A 21 11.05 -33.02 29.49
N TYR A 22 12.32 -33.35 29.24
CA TYR A 22 13.15 -32.53 28.38
C TYR A 22 12.64 -32.72 26.95
N ALA A 23 12.11 -31.64 26.37
CA ALA A 23 12.11 -31.46 24.94
C ALA A 23 13.54 -31.76 24.43
N GLN A 24 13.65 -32.55 23.37
CA GLN A 24 14.92 -32.73 22.65
C GLN A 24 15.45 -31.33 22.32
N ASP A 25 16.61 -30.99 22.88
CA ASP A 25 17.35 -29.77 22.60
C ASP A 25 17.55 -29.70 21.08
N GLY A 26 17.00 -28.65 20.46
CA GLY A 26 17.05 -28.47 19.01
C GLY A 26 18.49 -28.49 18.51
N LEU A 27 18.73 -29.20 17.41
CA LEU A 27 20.01 -29.20 16.71
C LEU A 27 20.29 -27.78 16.17
N VAL A 28 21.31 -27.12 16.70
CA VAL A 28 21.72 -25.75 16.31
C VAL A 28 23.09 -25.81 15.65
N ILE A 29 23.22 -25.13 14.50
CA ILE A 29 24.43 -25.09 13.68
C ILE A 29 24.91 -23.64 13.58
N SER A 30 26.21 -23.44 13.79
CA SER A 30 26.91 -22.20 13.49
C SER A 30 28.04 -22.50 12.52
N VAL A 31 28.10 -21.80 11.39
CA VAL A 31 29.19 -21.91 10.41
C VAL A 31 29.87 -20.55 10.31
N THR A 32 31.20 -20.51 10.44
CA THR A 32 32.02 -19.34 10.12
C THR A 32 32.94 -19.70 8.96
N SER A 33 32.99 -18.86 7.92
CA SER A 33 33.82 -19.12 6.75
C SER A 33 34.95 -18.10 6.62
N THR A 34 36.10 -18.55 6.16
CA THR A 34 37.25 -17.71 5.79
C THR A 34 37.72 -18.08 4.39
N VAL A 35 38.22 -17.10 3.62
CA VAL A 35 38.70 -17.30 2.25
C VAL A 35 40.17 -16.94 2.16
N SER A 36 40.94 -17.79 1.48
CA SER A 36 42.31 -17.52 1.07
C SER A 36 42.49 -17.98 -0.37
N CYS A 37 42.72 -17.04 -1.29
CA CYS A 37 42.76 -17.33 -2.73
C CYS A 37 41.49 -18.06 -3.19
N ALA A 38 41.65 -19.22 -3.84
CA ALA A 38 40.57 -20.08 -4.30
C ALA A 38 39.99 -20.97 -3.18
N GLU A 39 40.64 -21.05 -2.01
CA GLU A 39 40.23 -21.97 -0.93
C GLU A 39 39.37 -21.25 0.11
N ALA A 40 38.22 -21.85 0.41
CA ALA A 40 37.39 -21.51 1.54
C ALA A 40 37.55 -22.53 2.66
N SER A 41 37.68 -22.06 3.89
CA SER A 41 37.63 -22.88 5.11
C SER A 41 36.36 -22.57 5.89
N PHE A 42 35.64 -23.61 6.29
CA PHE A 42 34.39 -23.56 7.05
C PHE A 42 34.60 -24.16 8.43
N ASP A 43 34.45 -23.33 9.47
CA ASP A 43 34.44 -23.74 10.89
C ASP A 43 33.00 -23.99 11.33
N ILE A 44 32.69 -25.25 11.67
CA ILE A 44 31.34 -25.71 12.02
C ILE A 44 31.24 -26.01 13.51
N GLY A 45 30.35 -25.29 14.18
CA GLY A 45 29.89 -25.56 15.54
C GLY A 45 28.49 -26.18 15.51
N ILE A 46 28.33 -27.31 16.18
CA ILE A 46 27.04 -27.99 16.38
C ILE A 46 26.78 -28.10 17.89
N THR A 47 25.60 -27.67 18.33
CA THR A 47 25.11 -27.85 19.70
C THR A 47 23.71 -28.47 19.71
N GLY A 48 23.43 -29.37 20.65
CA GLY A 48 22.20 -30.17 20.66
C GLY A 48 22.32 -31.43 19.80
N GLY A 49 21.23 -32.21 19.69
CA GLY A 49 21.20 -33.48 18.95
C GLY A 49 22.02 -34.63 19.56
N LEU A 50 21.99 -35.80 18.90
CA LEU A 50 22.78 -36.97 19.29
C LEU A 50 23.99 -37.17 18.36
N PRO A 51 25.25 -37.12 18.83
CA PRO A 51 26.39 -37.50 18.02
C PRO A 51 26.43 -39.02 17.76
N PRO A 52 27.11 -39.47 16.70
CA PRO A 52 27.88 -38.64 15.76
C PRO A 52 26.98 -37.99 14.69
N TYR A 53 27.48 -36.94 14.04
CA TYR A 53 26.75 -36.19 13.02
C TYR A 53 27.15 -36.61 11.61
N GLN A 54 26.26 -36.41 10.66
CA GLN A 54 26.50 -36.49 9.22
C GLN A 54 26.31 -35.10 8.63
N LEU A 55 27.31 -34.61 7.89
CA LEU A 55 27.27 -33.31 7.22
C LEU A 55 27.16 -33.54 5.72
N GLU A 56 26.15 -32.96 5.09
CA GLU A 56 25.93 -33.03 3.64
C GLU A 56 26.08 -31.61 3.08
N TRP A 57 27.15 -31.39 2.33
CA TRP A 57 27.51 -30.12 1.73
C TRP A 57 27.11 -30.04 0.25
N ASP A 58 26.70 -28.85 -0.15
CA ASP A 58 26.75 -28.33 -1.52
C ASP A 58 27.50 -27.01 -1.46
N PHE A 59 28.63 -26.87 -2.15
CA PHE A 59 29.45 -25.67 -2.08
C PHE A 59 28.97 -24.56 -3.03
N GLY A 60 27.93 -24.79 -3.82
CA GLY A 60 27.38 -23.79 -4.75
C GLY A 60 28.08 -23.72 -6.09
N ASP A 61 29.06 -24.61 -6.35
CA ASP A 61 29.77 -24.77 -7.62
C ASP A 61 29.45 -26.12 -8.29
N SER A 62 28.36 -26.76 -7.88
CA SER A 62 27.95 -28.12 -8.27
C SER A 62 28.77 -29.25 -7.65
N GLU A 63 29.73 -28.96 -6.77
CA GLU A 63 30.38 -29.98 -5.95
C GLU A 63 29.62 -30.22 -4.63
N THR A 64 29.55 -31.49 -4.23
CA THR A 64 28.92 -31.93 -2.99
C THR A 64 29.86 -32.83 -2.20
N LEU A 65 29.77 -32.78 -0.88
CA LEU A 65 30.60 -33.58 0.02
C LEU A 65 29.76 -34.13 1.17
N VAL A 66 29.88 -35.43 1.45
CA VAL A 66 29.22 -36.06 2.60
C VAL A 66 30.26 -36.54 3.58
N GLU A 67 30.23 -35.97 4.78
CA GLU A 67 31.10 -36.34 5.90
C GLU A 67 30.28 -37.13 6.93
N LEU A 68 30.76 -38.32 7.29
CA LEU A 68 30.10 -39.22 8.24
C LEU A 68 30.82 -39.26 9.57
N ASP A 69 30.08 -39.61 10.62
CA ASP A 69 30.58 -39.81 11.97
C ASP A 69 31.34 -38.58 12.58
N VAL A 70 30.90 -37.37 12.23
CA VAL A 70 31.51 -36.09 12.61
C VAL A 70 31.27 -35.74 14.08
N THR A 71 32.29 -35.15 14.72
CA THR A 71 32.21 -34.55 16.05
C THR A 71 32.38 -33.03 15.99
N SER A 72 31.66 -32.29 16.83
CA SER A 72 31.73 -30.82 16.91
C SER A 72 32.78 -30.35 17.93
N PRO A 73 33.58 -29.30 17.63
CA PRO A 73 33.62 -28.55 16.37
C PRO A 73 34.33 -29.32 15.23
N PHE A 74 33.99 -28.99 13.99
CA PHE A 74 34.56 -29.59 12.78
C PHE A 74 35.03 -28.50 11.81
N VAL A 75 36.03 -28.78 10.99
CA VAL A 75 36.52 -27.86 9.95
C VAL A 75 36.59 -28.61 8.64
N THR A 76 36.06 -28.01 7.58
CA THR A 76 36.21 -28.49 6.20
C THR A 76 36.69 -27.36 5.31
N SER A 77 37.41 -27.68 4.24
CA SER A 77 37.78 -26.70 3.22
C SER A 77 37.29 -27.13 1.84
N HIS A 78 37.12 -26.16 0.95
CA HIS A 78 36.72 -26.35 -0.44
C HIS A 78 37.50 -25.38 -1.35
N THR A 79 37.93 -25.84 -2.52
CA THR A 79 38.64 -25.00 -3.49
C THR A 79 37.74 -24.70 -4.68
N TYR A 80 37.48 -23.42 -4.93
CA TYR A 80 36.61 -22.98 -6.02
C TYR A 80 37.36 -22.82 -7.34
N PRO A 81 36.72 -23.12 -8.49
CA PRO A 81 37.37 -23.12 -9.80
C PRO A 81 37.61 -21.73 -10.40
N GLY A 82 36.93 -20.70 -9.90
CA GLY A 82 36.98 -19.35 -10.45
C GLY A 82 36.58 -18.27 -9.45
N GLY A 83 36.85 -17.01 -9.79
CA GLY A 83 36.31 -15.87 -9.06
C GLY A 83 34.79 -15.78 -9.22
N GLY A 84 34.09 -15.41 -8.15
CA GLY A 84 32.63 -15.33 -8.16
C GLY A 84 32.01 -15.43 -6.77
N GLU A 85 30.70 -15.25 -6.72
CA GLU A 85 29.88 -15.48 -5.52
C GLU A 85 29.28 -16.89 -5.58
N TYR A 86 29.51 -17.68 -4.54
CA TYR A 86 28.99 -19.04 -4.40
C TYR A 86 28.06 -19.13 -3.19
N ILE A 87 26.91 -19.78 -3.39
CA ILE A 87 25.92 -20.01 -2.34
C ILE A 87 26.07 -21.45 -1.87
N TRP A 88 26.67 -21.63 -0.69
CA TRP A 88 26.85 -22.95 -0.12
C TRP A 88 25.66 -23.32 0.77
N SER A 89 25.35 -24.61 0.85
CA SER A 89 24.36 -25.18 1.77
C SER A 89 24.95 -26.37 2.52
N LEU A 90 24.52 -26.53 3.76
CA LEU A 90 24.93 -27.60 4.65
C LEU A 90 23.68 -28.17 5.33
N ASN A 91 23.45 -29.47 5.18
CA ASN A 91 22.47 -30.22 5.96
C ASN A 91 23.20 -31.09 7.00
N VAL A 92 22.94 -30.84 8.29
CA VAL A 92 23.49 -31.65 9.39
C VAL A 92 22.44 -32.63 9.87
N VAL A 93 22.76 -33.92 9.88
CA VAL A 93 21.91 -35.00 10.39
C VAL A 93 22.54 -35.59 11.64
N ASP A 94 21.79 -35.68 12.74
CA ASP A 94 22.27 -36.30 13.97
C ASP A 94 22.06 -37.83 13.99
N GLY A 95 22.60 -38.51 14.98
CA GLY A 95 22.45 -39.96 15.20
C GLY A 95 21.02 -40.41 15.50
N ALA A 96 20.12 -39.50 15.90
CA ALA A 96 18.68 -39.73 16.02
C ALA A 96 17.92 -39.51 14.70
N LYS A 97 18.62 -39.14 13.62
CA LYS A 97 18.07 -38.80 12.29
C LYS A 97 17.27 -37.49 12.26
N ASN A 98 17.52 -36.58 13.20
CA ASN A 98 17.07 -35.20 13.08
C ASN A 98 17.98 -34.45 12.11
N SER A 99 17.40 -33.60 11.26
CA SER A 99 18.15 -32.80 10.27
C SER A 99 17.98 -31.31 10.51
N ALA A 100 19.04 -30.54 10.35
CA ALA A 100 19.00 -29.08 10.34
C ALA A 100 19.78 -28.55 9.13
N PRO A 101 19.12 -27.82 8.21
CA PRO A 101 19.78 -27.15 7.11
C PRO A 101 20.29 -25.76 7.52
N THR A 102 21.39 -25.32 6.89
CA THR A 102 21.91 -23.95 6.94
C THR A 102 22.56 -23.61 5.60
N GLN A 103 22.70 -22.32 5.31
CA GLN A 103 23.30 -21.82 4.08
C GLN A 103 24.04 -20.50 4.31
N GLY A 104 24.91 -20.14 3.39
CA GLY A 104 25.59 -18.85 3.38
C GLY A 104 26.18 -18.54 2.01
N THR A 105 26.86 -17.40 1.91
CA THR A 105 27.55 -16.98 0.68
C THR A 105 29.04 -16.86 0.92
N ILE A 106 29.81 -17.08 -0.14
CA ILE A 106 31.25 -16.90 -0.16
C ILE A 106 31.66 -16.20 -1.45
N GLU A 107 32.54 -15.22 -1.32
CA GLU A 107 33.06 -14.45 -2.46
C GLU A 107 34.52 -14.83 -2.68
N ILE A 108 34.81 -15.38 -3.86
CA ILE A 108 36.17 -15.69 -4.31
C ILE A 108 36.61 -14.56 -5.22
N ALA A 109 37.62 -13.80 -4.79
CA ALA A 109 38.16 -12.68 -5.55
C ALA A 109 39.06 -13.20 -6.68
N GLY A 110 38.54 -13.27 -7.90
CA GLY A 110 39.31 -13.57 -9.11
C GLY A 110 39.57 -12.34 -9.98
N PRO A 111 40.48 -12.42 -10.96
CA PRO A 111 40.69 -11.35 -11.92
C PRO A 111 39.50 -11.23 -12.87
N THR A 112 39.26 -10.03 -13.38
CA THR A 112 38.41 -9.74 -14.53
C THR A 112 39.26 -9.00 -15.55
N VAL A 113 39.12 -9.33 -16.83
CA VAL A 113 39.93 -8.72 -17.89
C VAL A 113 39.05 -8.22 -19.03
N SER A 114 39.39 -7.05 -19.58
CA SER A 114 38.89 -6.54 -20.85
C SER A 114 40.04 -6.35 -21.84
N LEU A 115 39.77 -6.58 -23.12
CA LEU A 115 40.75 -6.52 -24.20
C LEU A 115 40.40 -5.39 -25.17
N THR A 116 41.37 -4.52 -25.46
CA THR A 116 41.28 -3.43 -26.43
C THR A 116 42.43 -3.50 -27.44
N SER A 117 42.35 -2.73 -28.53
CA SER A 117 43.39 -2.66 -29.57
C SER A 117 43.64 -1.22 -30.04
N ASP A 118 44.77 -0.98 -30.68
CA ASP A 118 45.06 0.23 -31.46
C ASP A 118 45.53 -0.19 -32.86
N PRO A 119 44.78 0.11 -33.94
CA PRO A 119 43.51 0.86 -33.95
C PRO A 119 42.32 0.11 -33.33
N PHE A 120 41.32 0.86 -32.85
CA PHE A 120 40.03 0.34 -32.38
C PHE A 120 38.85 0.91 -33.18
N PRO A 121 37.93 0.07 -33.69
CA PRO A 121 38.00 -1.39 -33.74
C PRO A 121 39.16 -1.86 -34.62
N PRO A 122 39.67 -3.08 -34.41
CA PRO A 122 40.82 -3.62 -35.13
C PRO A 122 40.46 -3.99 -36.57
N LEU A 123 40.33 -2.96 -37.41
CA LEU A 123 40.27 -3.03 -38.86
C LEU A 123 41.63 -2.65 -39.42
N LEU A 124 42.37 -3.65 -39.84
CA LEU A 124 43.72 -3.49 -40.33
C LEU A 124 43.72 -3.65 -41.84
N THR A 125 44.38 -2.75 -42.54
CA THR A 125 44.61 -2.88 -43.98
C THR A 125 46.05 -3.29 -44.19
N LEU A 126 46.28 -4.37 -44.93
CA LEU A 126 47.62 -4.79 -45.29
C LEU A 126 48.33 -3.67 -46.07
N SER A 127 49.49 -3.26 -45.57
CA SER A 127 50.42 -2.37 -46.25
C SER A 127 51.70 -3.15 -46.51
N GLU A 128 52.09 -3.26 -47.77
CA GLU A 128 53.27 -4.05 -48.18
C GLU A 128 53.25 -5.51 -47.68
N GLY A 129 52.05 -6.08 -47.51
CA GLY A 129 51.85 -7.48 -47.11
C GLY A 129 51.74 -7.73 -45.61
N SER A 130 51.72 -6.69 -44.77
CA SER A 130 51.52 -6.85 -43.31
C SER A 130 50.67 -5.72 -42.73
N ALA A 131 50.04 -5.97 -41.59
CA ALA A 131 49.40 -4.94 -40.79
C ALA A 131 49.58 -5.21 -39.31
N ALA A 132 49.92 -4.18 -38.53
CA ALA A 132 50.18 -4.30 -37.10
C ALA A 132 49.06 -3.70 -36.27
N ALA A 133 48.82 -4.27 -35.09
CA ALA A 133 47.99 -3.71 -34.04
C ALA A 133 48.65 -3.91 -32.67
N SER A 134 48.40 -2.95 -31.78
CA SER A 134 48.77 -3.07 -30.37
C SER A 134 47.56 -3.49 -29.57
N PHE A 135 47.68 -4.48 -28.68
CA PHE A 135 46.59 -4.98 -27.84
C PHE A 135 46.87 -4.66 -26.38
N THR A 136 45.84 -4.26 -25.64
CA THR A 136 45.95 -3.93 -24.21
C THR A 136 44.91 -4.70 -23.40
N ALA A 137 45.38 -5.37 -22.35
CA ALA A 137 44.57 -6.10 -21.38
C ALA A 137 44.41 -5.26 -20.12
N ASP A 138 43.21 -4.78 -19.86
CA ASP A 138 42.88 -4.06 -18.64
C ASP A 138 42.33 -5.05 -17.60
N VAL A 139 43.06 -5.23 -16.50
CA VAL A 139 42.75 -6.21 -15.46
C VAL A 139 42.34 -5.51 -14.17
N SER A 140 41.25 -5.98 -13.56
CA SER A 140 40.80 -5.58 -12.22
C SER A 140 40.46 -6.80 -11.36
N GLY A 141 40.44 -6.64 -10.04
CA GLY A 141 40.18 -7.76 -9.12
C GLY A 141 41.35 -8.75 -9.03
N GLY A 142 41.17 -9.86 -8.31
CA GLY A 142 42.21 -10.88 -8.11
C GLY A 142 43.40 -10.41 -7.27
N VAL A 143 44.44 -11.24 -7.24
CA VAL A 143 45.66 -11.03 -6.43
C VAL A 143 46.88 -10.82 -7.33
N LEU A 144 47.68 -9.78 -7.05
CA LEU A 144 48.93 -9.54 -7.80
C LEU A 144 50.03 -10.57 -7.46
N PRO A 145 50.96 -10.88 -8.40
CA PRO A 145 51.07 -10.35 -9.77
C PRO A 145 50.20 -11.09 -10.78
N TYR A 146 49.90 -10.45 -11.92
CA TYR A 146 49.22 -11.08 -13.05
C TYR A 146 50.21 -11.69 -14.05
N THR A 147 49.79 -12.78 -14.69
CA THR A 147 50.47 -13.42 -15.82
C THR A 147 49.52 -13.44 -17.02
N TYR A 148 50.01 -13.05 -18.20
CA TYR A 148 49.24 -12.92 -19.43
C TYR A 148 49.65 -14.00 -20.44
N ALA A 149 48.66 -14.66 -21.05
CA ALA A 149 48.85 -15.54 -22.18
C ALA A 149 48.04 -14.98 -23.36
N TRP A 150 48.75 -14.42 -24.33
CA TRP A 150 48.21 -13.74 -25.50
C TRP A 150 48.08 -14.72 -26.68
N ASP A 151 46.91 -14.81 -27.29
CA ASP A 151 46.64 -15.56 -28.53
C ASP A 151 45.92 -14.60 -29.49
N LEU A 152 46.69 -13.84 -30.26
CA LEU A 152 46.24 -12.76 -31.13
C LEU A 152 45.90 -13.28 -32.53
N ASN A 153 46.47 -14.42 -32.93
CA ASN A 153 46.16 -15.09 -34.18
C ASN A 153 44.91 -16.00 -34.10
N GLY A 154 44.41 -16.30 -32.91
CA GLY A 154 43.21 -17.10 -32.67
C GLY A 154 43.39 -18.59 -32.96
N ASP A 155 44.62 -19.12 -32.88
CA ASP A 155 44.92 -20.55 -33.13
C ASP A 155 44.75 -21.44 -31.88
N GLY A 156 44.42 -20.83 -30.73
CA GLY A 156 44.23 -21.50 -29.45
C GLY A 156 45.52 -21.69 -28.65
N SER A 157 46.66 -21.17 -29.11
CA SER A 157 47.96 -21.21 -28.46
C SER A 157 48.49 -19.81 -28.20
N ALA A 158 49.28 -19.65 -27.14
CA ALA A 158 49.91 -18.36 -26.86
C ALA A 158 50.96 -18.01 -27.92
N ASP A 159 50.95 -16.77 -28.41
CA ASP A 159 51.87 -16.26 -29.42
C ASP A 159 53.32 -16.27 -28.93
N GLU A 160 54.22 -16.76 -29.79
CA GLU A 160 55.65 -16.76 -29.50
C GLU A 160 56.19 -15.31 -29.44
N GLY A 161 56.81 -14.96 -28.32
CA GLY A 161 57.44 -13.65 -28.12
C GLY A 161 56.59 -12.63 -27.38
N ALA A 162 55.33 -12.94 -27.05
CA ALA A 162 54.55 -12.13 -26.12
C ALA A 162 55.15 -12.20 -24.70
N ASP A 163 55.31 -11.05 -24.04
CA ASP A 163 55.80 -10.99 -22.65
C ASP A 163 54.67 -11.35 -21.68
N PRO A 164 54.77 -12.47 -20.92
CA PRO A 164 53.73 -12.90 -20.01
C PRO A 164 53.58 -12.01 -18.78
N SER A 165 54.44 -11.01 -18.59
CA SER A 165 54.32 -10.00 -17.52
C SER A 165 53.76 -8.66 -18.00
N SER A 166 53.55 -8.51 -19.32
CA SER A 166 53.06 -7.28 -19.94
C SER A 166 51.56 -7.35 -20.20
N ASN A 167 50.87 -6.28 -19.81
CA ASN A 167 49.46 -6.07 -20.13
C ASN A 167 49.27 -5.47 -21.54
N VAL A 168 50.35 -5.27 -22.30
CA VAL A 168 50.34 -4.81 -23.70
C VAL A 168 51.13 -5.80 -24.57
N SER A 169 50.59 -6.14 -25.74
CA SER A 169 51.24 -7.00 -26.73
C SER A 169 50.99 -6.47 -28.15
N ASP A 170 52.04 -6.35 -28.95
CA ASP A 170 51.95 -5.97 -30.36
C ASP A 170 51.95 -7.22 -31.24
N PHE A 171 51.13 -7.22 -32.29
CA PHE A 171 51.05 -8.34 -33.24
C PHE A 171 50.93 -7.86 -34.68
N THR A 172 51.57 -8.60 -35.57
CA THR A 172 51.58 -8.34 -37.01
C THR A 172 50.86 -9.46 -37.74
N TYR A 173 49.85 -9.09 -38.52
CA TYR A 173 49.11 -9.98 -39.39
C TYR A 173 49.66 -9.89 -40.81
N ASP A 174 50.09 -11.03 -41.36
CA ASP A 174 50.65 -11.12 -42.71
C ASP A 174 49.63 -11.60 -43.76
N THR A 175 48.41 -11.90 -43.34
CA THR A 175 47.36 -12.44 -44.22
C THR A 175 46.04 -11.74 -43.92
N ALA A 176 45.31 -11.42 -44.99
CA ALA A 176 43.95 -10.91 -44.85
C ALA A 176 43.05 -12.02 -44.33
N GLY A 177 42.20 -11.71 -43.36
CA GLY A 177 41.43 -12.71 -42.64
C GLY A 177 40.68 -12.16 -41.45
N LYS A 178 39.83 -13.02 -40.89
CA LYS A 178 39.13 -12.80 -39.63
C LYS A 178 39.86 -13.58 -38.56
N TYR A 179 40.27 -12.90 -37.50
CA TYR A 179 40.96 -13.46 -36.35
C TYR A 179 40.15 -13.19 -35.08
N VAL A 180 40.35 -14.00 -34.05
CA VAL A 180 39.78 -13.77 -32.72
C VAL A 180 40.96 -13.67 -31.76
N ALA A 181 41.40 -12.45 -31.52
CA ALA A 181 42.44 -12.19 -30.54
C ALA A 181 41.90 -12.49 -29.14
N SER A 182 42.70 -13.10 -28.29
CA SER A 182 42.34 -13.45 -26.92
C SER A 182 43.50 -13.26 -25.96
N VAL A 183 43.18 -13.01 -24.70
CA VAL A 183 44.14 -12.95 -23.62
C VAL A 183 43.58 -13.69 -22.42
N ALA A 184 44.33 -14.66 -21.91
CA ALA A 184 44.06 -15.30 -20.63
C ALA A 184 44.97 -14.69 -19.57
N VAL A 185 44.38 -14.16 -18.51
CA VAL A 185 45.07 -13.56 -17.38
C VAL A 185 44.92 -14.46 -16.18
N GLN A 186 46.04 -14.87 -15.60
CA GLN A 186 46.10 -15.59 -14.34
C GLN A 186 46.61 -14.67 -13.24
N ASP A 187 45.97 -14.69 -12.07
CA ASP A 187 46.39 -13.95 -10.89
C ASP A 187 47.39 -14.74 -10.03
N GLY A 188 47.94 -14.09 -9.00
CA GLY A 188 48.92 -14.67 -8.06
C GLY A 188 48.35 -15.81 -7.21
N CYS A 189 47.04 -16.01 -7.22
CA CYS A 189 46.33 -17.10 -6.56
C CYS A 189 46.02 -18.27 -7.52
N GLY A 190 46.35 -18.15 -8.81
CA GLY A 190 46.12 -19.17 -9.83
C GLY A 190 44.74 -19.11 -10.49
N LEU A 191 43.89 -18.12 -10.14
CA LEU A 191 42.59 -17.91 -10.77
C LEU A 191 42.76 -17.23 -12.13
N SER A 192 41.96 -17.62 -13.12
CA SER A 192 42.10 -17.14 -14.49
C SER A 192 40.83 -16.47 -15.03
N ALA A 193 41.01 -15.48 -15.88
CA ALA A 193 39.96 -14.84 -16.67
C ALA A 193 40.42 -14.67 -18.13
N THR A 194 39.48 -14.71 -19.07
CA THR A 194 39.78 -14.61 -20.50
C THR A 194 38.95 -13.49 -21.13
N ALA A 195 39.58 -12.68 -21.98
CA ALA A 195 38.92 -11.73 -22.85
C ALA A 195 39.22 -12.04 -24.32
N THR A 196 38.28 -11.71 -25.21
CA THR A 196 38.40 -11.91 -26.65
C THR A 196 38.01 -10.65 -27.42
N LEU A 197 38.61 -10.45 -28.59
CA LEU A 197 38.39 -9.32 -29.48
C LEU A 197 38.47 -9.78 -30.95
N PRO A 198 37.40 -9.64 -31.76
CA PRO A 198 37.46 -9.98 -33.17
C PRO A 198 38.31 -8.96 -33.95
N VAL A 199 39.20 -9.45 -34.82
CA VAL A 199 40.11 -8.64 -35.64
C VAL A 199 39.84 -8.93 -37.12
N LEU A 200 39.74 -7.89 -37.95
CA LEU A 200 39.64 -8.02 -39.39
C LEU A 200 40.89 -7.41 -40.05
N VAL A 201 41.55 -8.23 -40.86
CA VAL A 201 42.66 -7.80 -41.71
C VAL A 201 42.20 -7.88 -43.15
N VAL A 202 42.32 -6.78 -43.89
CA VAL A 202 41.85 -6.66 -45.27
C VAL A 202 43.01 -6.45 -46.22
N ASP A 203 42.94 -7.04 -47.40
CA ASP A 203 43.83 -6.73 -48.50
C ASP A 203 43.28 -5.48 -49.23
N PRO A 204 44.05 -4.39 -49.39
CA PRO A 204 43.59 -3.20 -50.11
C PRO A 204 43.24 -3.45 -51.59
N LEU A 205 43.63 -4.59 -52.16
CA LEU A 205 43.25 -5.00 -53.52
C LEU A 205 41.84 -5.61 -53.61
N ASP A 206 41.19 -5.84 -52.46
CA ASP A 206 39.84 -6.39 -52.37
C ASP A 206 38.84 -5.25 -52.11
N THR A 207 38.17 -4.78 -53.16
CA THR A 207 37.35 -3.54 -53.14
C THR A 207 35.95 -3.69 -52.54
N GLU A 208 35.60 -4.87 -52.02
CA GLU A 208 34.29 -5.14 -51.39
C GLU A 208 34.39 -5.57 -49.91
N VAL A 209 35.39 -5.06 -49.17
CA VAL A 209 35.57 -5.49 -47.78
C VAL A 209 34.95 -4.50 -46.80
N CYS A 210 33.76 -4.84 -46.35
CA CYS A 210 33.06 -4.22 -45.25
C CYS A 210 33.66 -4.60 -43.88
N HIS A 211 33.63 -3.66 -42.91
CA HIS A 211 33.87 -4.00 -41.52
C HIS A 211 32.84 -5.04 -41.02
N PRO A 212 33.23 -6.18 -40.40
CA PRO A 212 32.29 -7.28 -40.15
C PRO A 212 31.16 -6.87 -39.20
N MET A 213 31.44 -5.98 -38.25
CA MET A 213 30.41 -5.43 -37.37
C MET A 213 29.49 -4.45 -38.09
N ALA A 214 30.00 -3.67 -39.05
CA ALA A 214 29.16 -2.78 -39.85
C ALA A 214 28.21 -3.61 -40.72
N GLN A 215 28.71 -4.68 -41.35
CA GLN A 215 27.88 -5.64 -42.07
C GLN A 215 26.82 -6.25 -41.16
N ARG A 216 27.22 -6.71 -39.97
CA ARG A 216 26.29 -7.36 -39.03
C ARG A 216 25.17 -6.41 -38.60
N ILE A 217 25.48 -5.15 -38.30
CA ILE A 217 24.48 -4.14 -37.95
C ILE A 217 23.61 -3.85 -39.17
N ALA A 218 24.19 -3.67 -40.35
CA ALA A 218 23.47 -3.41 -41.60
C ALA A 218 22.44 -4.51 -41.90
N ASP A 219 22.85 -5.78 -41.83
CA ASP A 219 21.97 -6.94 -42.02
C ASP A 219 20.85 -6.97 -40.97
N ALA A 220 21.19 -6.69 -39.71
CA ALA A 220 20.26 -6.75 -38.59
C ALA A 220 19.21 -5.63 -38.63
N VAL A 221 19.63 -4.38 -38.84
CA VAL A 221 18.72 -3.23 -38.96
C VAL A 221 17.88 -3.35 -40.22
N SER A 222 18.45 -3.77 -41.34
CA SER A 222 17.68 -4.01 -42.58
C SER A 222 16.60 -5.09 -42.42
N ALA A 223 16.77 -6.03 -41.50
CA ALA A 223 15.72 -7.02 -41.18
C ALA A 223 14.53 -6.43 -40.40
N LEU A 224 14.69 -5.25 -39.79
CA LEU A 224 13.61 -4.52 -39.11
C LEU A 224 12.75 -3.70 -40.08
N PHE A 225 13.25 -3.43 -41.29
CA PHE A 225 12.53 -2.67 -42.29
C PHE A 225 11.30 -3.45 -42.80
N PRO A 226 10.13 -2.80 -43.00
CA PRO A 226 9.83 -1.37 -42.78
C PRO A 226 9.19 -1.07 -41.40
N GLY A 227 9.24 -2.01 -40.46
CA GLY A 227 8.51 -1.91 -39.20
C GLY A 227 9.19 -1.05 -38.13
N GLN A 228 10.50 -1.24 -37.94
CA GLN A 228 11.29 -0.56 -36.91
C GLN A 228 12.64 -0.06 -37.43
N ALA A 229 12.76 0.09 -38.75
CA ALA A 229 13.84 0.80 -39.40
C ALA A 229 13.22 1.62 -40.54
N GLU A 230 13.68 2.84 -40.72
CA GLU A 230 13.17 3.78 -41.73
C GLU A 230 13.71 3.46 -43.12
N ASP A 231 14.93 2.91 -43.19
CA ASP A 231 15.63 2.60 -44.43
C ASP A 231 16.31 1.22 -44.41
N LEU A 232 16.70 0.74 -45.61
CA LEU A 232 17.62 -0.39 -45.74
C LEU A 232 19.05 0.12 -45.66
N TYR A 233 19.80 -0.35 -44.67
CA TYR A 233 21.17 0.08 -44.43
C TYR A 233 22.17 -0.83 -45.13
N THR A 234 23.07 -0.23 -45.88
CA THR A 234 24.27 -0.92 -46.37
C THR A 234 25.36 -0.90 -45.30
N CYS A 235 26.38 -1.74 -45.49
CA CYS A 235 27.57 -1.64 -44.67
C CYS A 235 28.21 -0.24 -44.71
N GLU A 236 28.26 0.37 -45.89
CA GLU A 236 28.89 1.66 -46.09
C GLU A 236 28.18 2.75 -45.28
N ASP A 237 26.86 2.67 -45.17
CA ASP A 237 26.05 3.57 -44.35
C ASP A 237 26.39 3.43 -42.86
N ILE A 238 26.43 2.20 -42.34
CA ILE A 238 26.77 1.92 -40.95
C ILE A 238 28.22 2.32 -40.62
N PHE A 239 29.14 2.06 -41.55
CA PHE A 239 30.53 2.45 -41.40
C PHE A 239 30.70 3.97 -41.44
N SER A 240 29.91 4.67 -42.26
CA SER A 240 29.86 6.12 -42.30
C SER A 240 29.36 6.72 -40.98
N TYR A 241 28.32 6.15 -40.35
CA TYR A 241 27.92 6.54 -38.99
C TYR A 241 29.03 6.34 -37.97
N PHE A 242 29.77 5.24 -38.07
CA PHE A 242 30.93 5.00 -37.20
C PHE A 242 31.99 6.10 -37.34
N GLN A 243 32.29 6.51 -38.57
CA GLN A 243 33.25 7.57 -38.86
C GLN A 243 32.70 8.98 -38.56
N GLY A 244 31.41 9.11 -38.25
CA GLY A 244 30.72 10.37 -38.01
C GLY A 244 30.44 11.17 -39.29
N GLY A 245 30.47 10.53 -40.45
CA GLY A 245 30.29 11.19 -41.76
C GLY A 245 28.92 11.82 -41.95
N LEU A 246 27.87 11.24 -41.36
CA LEU A 246 26.47 11.70 -41.50
C LEU A 246 25.98 12.54 -40.31
N THR A 247 26.43 12.22 -39.10
CA THR A 247 25.95 12.83 -37.85
C THR A 247 26.92 13.89 -37.29
N GLY A 248 28.14 13.98 -37.81
CA GLY A 248 29.23 14.76 -37.22
C GLY A 248 29.74 14.18 -35.90
N SER A 249 29.23 13.04 -35.46
CA SER A 249 29.58 12.35 -34.21
C SER A 249 30.06 10.93 -34.50
N GLN A 250 31.24 10.55 -34.01
CA GLN A 250 31.75 9.19 -34.16
C GLN A 250 30.95 8.25 -33.24
N LEU A 251 30.07 7.44 -33.83
CA LEU A 251 29.27 6.45 -33.11
C LEU A 251 29.99 5.10 -33.03
N GLY A 252 30.31 4.61 -31.85
CA GLY A 252 30.87 3.26 -31.72
C GLY A 252 29.88 2.17 -32.16
N PHE A 253 30.34 1.12 -32.85
CA PHE A 253 29.48 -0.02 -33.25
C PHE A 253 28.70 -0.65 -32.10
N GLY A 254 29.28 -0.66 -30.89
CA GLY A 254 28.59 -1.14 -29.70
C GLY A 254 27.31 -0.34 -29.38
N ARG A 255 27.31 0.98 -29.61
CA ARG A 255 26.14 1.84 -29.39
C ARG A 255 25.06 1.58 -30.44
N MET A 256 25.44 1.48 -31.71
CA MET A 256 24.53 1.12 -32.80
C MET A 256 23.90 -0.27 -32.61
N TRP A 257 24.72 -1.26 -32.22
CA TRP A 257 24.22 -2.60 -31.91
C TRP A 257 23.34 -2.61 -30.66
N HIS A 258 23.63 -1.77 -29.66
CA HIS A 258 22.77 -1.62 -28.50
C HIS A 258 21.41 -1.04 -28.87
N ALA A 259 21.36 -0.01 -29.71
CA ALA A 259 20.12 0.54 -30.26
C ALA A 259 19.31 -0.55 -30.98
N TYR A 260 19.96 -1.37 -31.83
CA TYR A 260 19.32 -2.52 -32.46
C TYR A 260 18.76 -3.52 -31.45
N LYS A 261 19.47 -3.81 -30.36
CA LYS A 261 18.92 -4.71 -29.32
C LYS A 261 17.72 -4.12 -28.61
N LEU A 262 17.63 -2.80 -28.48
CA LEU A 262 16.49 -2.14 -27.84
C LEU A 262 15.25 -2.17 -28.73
N THR A 263 15.36 -2.13 -30.07
CA THR A 263 14.19 -2.30 -30.95
C THR A 263 13.54 -3.68 -30.79
N GLN A 264 14.32 -4.71 -30.43
CA GLN A 264 13.78 -6.05 -30.12
C GLN A 264 12.97 -6.11 -28.81
N THR A 265 13.00 -5.05 -28.01
CA THR A 265 12.33 -4.97 -26.71
C THR A 265 11.32 -3.84 -26.61
N ILE A 266 11.48 -2.80 -27.44
CA ILE A 266 10.63 -1.62 -27.49
C ILE A 266 10.03 -1.60 -28.89
N ASP A 267 8.83 -2.17 -29.01
CA ASP A 267 8.19 -2.41 -30.31
C ASP A 267 7.75 -1.10 -30.99
N ASP A 268 7.52 -0.04 -30.20
CA ASP A 268 6.98 1.25 -30.65
C ASP A 268 8.02 2.22 -31.22
N LEU A 269 9.31 1.88 -31.18
CA LEU A 269 10.39 2.75 -31.64
C LEU A 269 11.18 2.15 -32.79
N THR A 270 11.56 3.02 -33.71
CA THR A 270 12.52 2.73 -34.78
C THR A 270 13.96 2.72 -34.26
N TRP A 271 14.85 2.04 -34.99
CA TRP A 271 16.28 2.01 -34.66
C TRP A 271 16.90 3.41 -34.62
N GLU A 272 16.45 4.28 -35.52
CA GLU A 272 16.86 5.66 -35.70
C GLU A 272 16.41 6.52 -34.52
N GLU A 273 15.15 6.45 -34.10
CA GLU A 273 14.64 7.17 -32.92
C GLU A 273 15.39 6.77 -31.63
N ILE A 274 15.72 5.49 -31.47
CA ILE A 274 16.51 5.00 -30.34
C ILE A 274 17.94 5.56 -30.40
N LEU A 275 18.55 5.59 -31.58
CA LEU A 275 19.91 6.09 -31.76
C LEU A 275 19.98 7.61 -31.54
N ASP A 276 19.00 8.35 -32.05
CA ASP A 276 18.88 9.80 -31.92
C ASP A 276 18.68 10.23 -30.47
N TRP A 277 17.81 9.53 -29.74
CA TRP A 277 17.65 9.71 -28.29
C TRP A 277 19.00 9.71 -27.54
N HIS A 278 19.90 8.80 -27.94
CA HIS A 278 21.21 8.73 -27.33
C HIS A 278 22.18 9.82 -27.80
N LEU A 279 22.09 10.22 -29.07
CA LEU A 279 22.87 11.32 -29.65
C LEU A 279 22.53 12.66 -29.01
N ASP A 280 21.27 12.86 -28.62
CA ASP A 280 20.80 14.03 -27.85
C ASP A 280 21.31 14.04 -26.40
N GLY A 281 22.09 13.03 -26.00
CA GLY A 281 22.75 12.96 -24.70
C GLY A 281 21.96 12.24 -23.63
N PHE A 282 20.82 11.63 -23.97
CA PHE A 282 20.05 10.82 -23.04
C PHE A 282 20.62 9.40 -22.90
N GLY A 283 20.43 8.82 -21.72
CA GLY A 283 20.90 7.47 -21.41
C GLY A 283 19.90 6.39 -21.82
N TRP A 284 20.40 5.20 -22.19
CA TRP A 284 19.60 4.01 -22.49
C TRP A 284 18.65 3.62 -21.36
N GLY A 285 19.12 3.71 -20.10
CA GLY A 285 18.31 3.37 -18.94
C GLY A 285 17.09 4.26 -18.76
N LEU A 286 17.16 5.52 -19.22
CA LEU A 286 16.00 6.40 -19.22
C LEU A 286 14.99 5.95 -20.28
N LEU A 287 15.44 5.60 -21.49
CA LEU A 287 14.57 5.11 -22.55
C LEU A 287 13.77 3.87 -22.11
N VAL A 288 14.46 2.90 -21.51
CA VAL A 288 13.82 1.69 -20.94
C VAL A 288 12.86 2.03 -19.79
N GLN A 289 13.14 3.10 -19.02
CA GLN A 289 12.21 3.57 -18.01
C GLN A 289 10.95 4.20 -18.64
N LEU A 290 11.10 4.96 -19.72
CA LEU A 290 9.97 5.56 -20.43
C LEU A 290 9.10 4.50 -21.10
N ASP A 291 9.71 3.49 -21.72
CA ASP A 291 8.98 2.34 -22.27
C ASP A 291 8.13 1.65 -21.20
N LYS A 292 8.69 1.39 -20.02
CA LYS A 292 7.93 0.84 -18.89
C LYS A 292 6.80 1.76 -18.42
N PHE A 293 6.97 3.07 -18.54
CA PHE A 293 5.90 4.01 -18.22
C PHE A 293 4.82 3.98 -19.29
N GLY A 294 5.17 4.03 -20.57
CA GLY A 294 4.23 3.90 -21.68
C GLY A 294 3.41 2.62 -21.58
N ASN A 295 4.06 1.47 -21.34
CA ASN A 295 3.38 0.19 -21.15
C ASN A 295 2.46 0.12 -19.91
N ALA A 296 2.62 1.03 -18.95
CA ALA A 296 1.75 1.14 -17.77
C ALA A 296 0.62 2.15 -17.97
N LEU A 297 0.60 2.88 -19.08
CA LEU A 297 -0.40 3.89 -19.44
C LEU A 297 -1.20 3.40 -20.64
N ASP A 298 -2.53 3.45 -20.56
CA ASP A 298 -3.37 2.93 -21.65
C ASP A 298 -3.39 3.85 -22.91
N GLU A 299 -3.13 5.15 -22.74
CA GLU A 299 -3.30 6.17 -23.80
C GLU A 299 -2.01 6.88 -24.22
N VAL A 300 -0.88 6.63 -23.55
CA VAL A 300 0.35 7.40 -23.73
C VAL A 300 1.50 6.46 -24.09
N SER A 301 2.04 6.61 -25.29
CA SER A 301 3.13 5.78 -25.79
C SER A 301 4.50 6.25 -25.27
N VAL A 302 5.52 5.40 -25.43
CA VAL A 302 6.91 5.78 -25.17
C VAL A 302 7.36 6.98 -26.02
N THR A 303 6.90 7.03 -27.27
CA THR A 303 7.20 8.11 -28.23
C THR A 303 6.63 9.45 -27.74
N ASP A 304 5.41 9.44 -27.20
CA ASP A 304 4.81 10.64 -26.61
C ASP A 304 5.64 11.15 -25.42
N LEU A 305 6.05 10.24 -24.52
CA LEU A 305 6.87 10.59 -23.36
C LEU A 305 8.26 11.12 -23.77
N MET A 306 8.87 10.55 -24.80
CA MET A 306 10.13 11.04 -25.36
C MET A 306 9.96 12.45 -25.90
N SER A 307 8.93 12.70 -26.71
CA SER A 307 8.68 14.01 -27.32
C SER A 307 8.57 15.13 -26.29
N ARG A 308 7.90 14.87 -25.17
CA ARG A 308 7.72 15.82 -24.04
C ARG A 308 9.03 16.15 -23.32
N ILE A 309 9.93 15.19 -23.23
CA ILE A 309 11.26 15.40 -22.64
C ILE A 309 12.14 16.19 -23.60
N LEU A 310 12.13 15.83 -24.89
CA LEU A 310 12.93 16.49 -25.92
C LEU A 310 12.50 17.95 -26.13
N SER A 311 11.19 18.23 -26.09
CA SER A 311 10.68 19.60 -26.18
C SER A 311 10.90 20.43 -24.91
N GLY A 312 11.27 19.77 -23.81
CA GLY A 312 11.41 20.40 -22.49
C GLY A 312 10.07 20.79 -21.84
N GLU A 313 8.94 20.29 -22.37
CA GLU A 313 7.61 20.51 -21.80
C GLU A 313 7.50 19.94 -20.39
N ASN A 314 8.09 18.76 -20.16
CA ASN A 314 8.04 18.09 -18.87
C ASN A 314 9.41 17.52 -18.48
N SER A 315 9.74 17.62 -17.19
CA SER A 315 10.89 16.90 -16.66
C SER A 315 10.56 15.43 -16.44
N ILE A 316 11.59 14.58 -16.38
CA ILE A 316 11.45 13.16 -16.04
C ILE A 316 10.82 12.98 -14.64
N ALA A 317 11.07 13.92 -13.73
CA ALA A 317 10.48 13.89 -12.39
C ALA A 317 8.96 14.14 -12.45
N ASP A 318 8.52 15.02 -13.34
CA ASP A 318 7.10 15.30 -13.56
C ASP A 318 6.40 14.08 -14.16
N ILE A 319 6.97 13.50 -15.23
CA ILE A 319 6.43 12.28 -15.86
C ILE A 319 6.32 11.16 -14.84
N ARG A 320 7.36 10.89 -14.05
CA ARG A 320 7.32 9.85 -13.01
C ARG A 320 6.23 10.12 -11.96
N THR A 321 6.03 11.38 -11.60
CA THR A 321 5.03 11.78 -10.61
C THR A 321 3.62 11.62 -11.18
N ALA A 322 3.40 12.02 -12.42
CA ALA A 322 2.14 11.84 -13.13
C ALA A 322 1.80 10.35 -13.32
N VAL A 323 2.74 9.52 -13.80
CA VAL A 323 2.56 8.06 -13.93
C VAL A 323 2.10 7.42 -12.62
N ARG A 324 2.66 7.85 -11.48
CA ARG A 324 2.23 7.35 -10.16
C ARG A 324 0.82 7.77 -9.80
N ALA A 325 0.38 8.95 -10.22
CA ALA A 325 -1.00 9.39 -10.03
C ALA A 325 -1.95 8.56 -10.90
N VAL A 326 -1.62 8.35 -12.18
CA VAL A 326 -2.41 7.51 -13.11
C VAL A 326 -2.54 6.09 -12.57
N THR A 327 -1.41 5.41 -12.36
CA THR A 327 -1.40 3.99 -11.99
C THR A 327 -1.99 3.69 -10.60
N ARG A 328 -1.99 4.67 -9.68
CA ARG A 328 -2.46 4.46 -8.30
C ARG A 328 -3.90 4.92 -8.08
N TYR A 329 -4.32 5.98 -8.77
CA TYR A 329 -5.59 6.65 -8.52
C TYR A 329 -6.46 6.78 -9.77
N ASP A 330 -6.07 6.15 -10.89
CA ASP A 330 -6.75 6.22 -12.18
C ASP A 330 -6.90 7.68 -12.68
N ALA A 331 -5.88 8.50 -12.40
CA ALA A 331 -5.85 9.89 -12.80
C ALA A 331 -5.57 10.05 -14.31
N GLY A 332 -6.11 11.10 -14.93
CA GLY A 332 -5.73 11.48 -16.30
C GLY A 332 -4.30 12.03 -16.35
N MET A 333 -3.47 11.51 -17.25
CA MET A 333 -2.06 11.92 -17.39
C MET A 333 -1.91 13.42 -17.68
N GLU A 334 -2.71 13.97 -18.60
CA GLU A 334 -2.66 15.39 -18.97
C GLU A 334 -3.03 16.31 -17.80
N ASP A 335 -4.07 15.96 -17.02
CA ASP A 335 -4.47 16.73 -15.85
C ASP A 335 -3.36 16.72 -14.79
N ALA A 336 -2.74 15.55 -14.57
CA ALA A 336 -1.64 15.41 -13.60
C ALA A 336 -0.41 16.25 -14.01
N LEU A 337 -0.04 16.22 -15.29
CA LEU A 337 1.06 17.03 -15.83
C LEU A 337 0.74 18.52 -15.79
N ALA A 338 -0.49 18.94 -16.11
CA ALA A 338 -0.92 20.34 -16.06
C ALA A 338 -0.86 20.91 -14.63
N ARG A 339 -1.22 20.11 -13.62
CA ARG A 339 -1.10 20.48 -12.20
C ARG A 339 0.36 20.64 -11.77
N LEU A 340 1.23 19.72 -12.20
CA LEU A 340 2.68 19.82 -11.94
C LEU A 340 3.28 21.07 -12.60
N ALA A 341 2.89 21.36 -13.84
CA ALA A 341 3.30 22.57 -14.56
C ALA A 341 2.78 23.86 -13.88
N SER A 342 1.64 23.79 -13.19
CA SER A 342 1.08 24.87 -12.39
C SER A 342 1.75 25.02 -11.01
N GLY A 343 2.73 24.17 -10.69
CA GLY A 343 3.53 24.24 -9.47
C GLY A 343 3.12 23.30 -8.35
N ALA A 344 2.18 22.36 -8.58
CA ALA A 344 1.81 21.37 -7.58
C ALA A 344 3.00 20.47 -7.23
N SER A 345 3.28 20.29 -5.94
CA SER A 345 4.29 19.33 -5.50
C SER A 345 3.78 17.89 -5.67
N PRO A 346 4.69 16.89 -5.76
CA PRO A 346 4.29 15.49 -5.80
C PRO A 346 3.39 15.04 -4.63
N GLY A 347 3.57 15.66 -3.45
CA GLY A 347 2.77 15.38 -2.27
C GLY A 347 1.35 15.93 -2.38
N GLU A 348 1.22 17.19 -2.83
CA GLU A 348 -0.08 17.83 -3.07
C GLU A 348 -0.87 17.09 -4.16
N LEU A 349 -0.22 16.76 -5.27
CA LEU A 349 -0.83 15.99 -6.36
C LEU A 349 -1.34 14.62 -5.87
N GLY A 350 -0.52 13.91 -5.08
CA GLY A 350 -0.89 12.63 -4.53
C GLY A 350 -2.06 12.70 -3.54
N GLN A 351 -2.13 13.73 -2.69
CA GLN A 351 -3.27 13.95 -1.78
C GLN A 351 -4.54 14.33 -2.52
N PHE A 352 -4.41 15.14 -3.57
CA PHE A 352 -5.51 15.55 -4.42
C PHE A 352 -6.16 14.32 -5.07
N TYR A 353 -5.43 13.55 -5.88
CA TYR A 353 -6.02 12.39 -6.57
C TYR A 353 -6.45 11.26 -5.64
N LYS A 354 -5.77 11.11 -4.49
CA LYS A 354 -6.26 10.23 -3.44
C LYS A 354 -7.67 10.63 -2.99
N THR A 355 -7.90 11.93 -2.76
CA THR A 355 -9.20 12.45 -2.34
C THR A 355 -10.24 12.32 -3.45
N VAL A 356 -9.88 12.61 -4.71
CA VAL A 356 -10.73 12.36 -5.90
C VAL A 356 -11.21 10.91 -5.91
N SER A 357 -10.28 9.97 -5.78
CA SER A 357 -10.55 8.53 -5.78
C SER A 357 -11.40 8.08 -4.58
N GLU A 358 -11.11 8.58 -3.37
CA GLU A 358 -11.87 8.25 -2.15
C GLU A 358 -13.30 8.79 -2.16
N LEU A 359 -13.52 9.97 -2.74
CA LEU A 359 -14.85 10.58 -2.86
C LEU A 359 -15.62 10.14 -4.10
N GLY A 360 -14.95 9.50 -5.07
CA GLY A 360 -15.56 9.06 -6.33
C GLY A 360 -16.06 10.23 -7.19
N VAL A 361 -15.31 11.33 -7.23
CA VAL A 361 -15.65 12.56 -7.96
C VAL A 361 -14.71 12.78 -9.13
N ASP A 362 -15.13 13.62 -10.08
CA ASP A 362 -14.21 14.13 -11.10
C ASP A 362 -13.23 15.14 -10.48
N PRO A 363 -11.96 15.19 -10.96
CA PRO A 363 -10.96 16.17 -10.52
C PRO A 363 -11.47 17.63 -10.55
N SER A 364 -12.20 18.00 -11.61
CA SER A 364 -12.76 19.34 -11.78
C SER A 364 -13.85 19.67 -10.75
N ALA A 365 -14.62 18.67 -10.30
CA ALA A 365 -15.60 18.85 -9.23
C ALA A 365 -14.89 19.13 -7.90
N LEU A 366 -13.80 18.40 -7.62
CA LEU A 366 -12.98 18.64 -6.43
C LEU A 366 -12.36 20.05 -6.45
N ASP A 367 -11.83 20.49 -7.60
CA ASP A 367 -11.31 21.86 -7.76
C ASP A 367 -12.37 22.91 -7.43
N GLY A 368 -13.62 22.70 -7.85
CA GLY A 368 -14.74 23.60 -7.52
C GLY A 368 -14.96 23.79 -6.00
N TYR A 369 -14.79 22.73 -5.20
CA TYR A 369 -14.86 22.83 -3.74
C TYR A 369 -13.66 23.55 -3.14
N LEU A 370 -12.45 23.28 -3.65
CA LEU A 370 -11.22 23.94 -3.21
C LEU A 370 -11.26 25.44 -3.52
N ASP A 371 -11.75 25.82 -4.70
CA ASP A 371 -11.94 27.20 -5.13
C ASP A 371 -13.02 27.92 -4.31
N ALA A 372 -14.04 27.19 -3.84
CA ALA A 372 -15.03 27.70 -2.88
C ALA A 372 -14.46 27.85 -1.45
N GLY A 373 -13.19 27.51 -1.23
CA GLY A 373 -12.50 27.64 0.05
C GLY A 373 -12.65 26.45 0.99
N VAL A 374 -13.25 25.34 0.53
CA VAL A 374 -13.36 24.11 1.32
C VAL A 374 -12.04 23.34 1.22
N SER A 375 -11.42 23.03 2.36
CA SER A 375 -10.17 22.30 2.41
C SER A 375 -10.35 20.78 2.26
N LEU A 376 -9.29 20.06 1.83
CA LEU A 376 -9.33 18.58 1.76
C LEU A 376 -9.75 17.91 3.08
N PRO A 377 -9.27 18.33 4.28
CA PRO A 377 -9.75 17.76 5.54
C PRO A 377 -11.25 17.99 5.80
N GLU A 378 -11.81 19.12 5.36
CA GLU A 378 -13.24 19.41 5.49
C GLU A 378 -14.07 18.49 4.60
N LEU A 379 -13.59 18.20 3.38
CA LEU A 379 -14.22 17.24 2.47
C LEU A 379 -14.22 15.82 3.05
N HIS A 380 -13.10 15.38 3.62
CA HIS A 380 -13.02 14.09 4.33
C HIS A 380 -13.96 14.04 5.53
N HIS A 381 -14.08 15.14 6.28
CA HIS A 381 -15.01 15.23 7.39
C HIS A 381 -16.47 15.16 6.92
N ALA A 382 -16.80 15.85 5.83
CA ALA A 382 -18.11 15.80 5.20
C ALA A 382 -18.48 14.37 4.79
N ALA A 383 -17.58 13.68 4.09
CA ALA A 383 -17.76 12.29 3.67
C ALA A 383 -17.99 11.34 4.85
N SER A 384 -17.19 11.45 5.91
CA SER A 384 -17.36 10.63 7.11
C SER A 384 -18.68 10.90 7.83
N LEU A 385 -19.12 12.17 7.87
CA LEU A 385 -20.42 12.51 8.46
C LEU A 385 -21.58 11.98 7.61
N ALA A 386 -21.46 12.09 6.29
CA ALA A 386 -22.45 11.64 5.32
C ALA A 386 -22.64 10.12 5.34
N GLU A 387 -21.54 9.36 5.37
CA GLU A 387 -21.58 7.89 5.50
C GLU A 387 -22.33 7.46 6.75
N ARG A 388 -22.07 8.11 7.90
CA ARG A 388 -22.77 7.84 9.16
C ARG A 388 -24.25 8.18 9.12
N ALA A 389 -24.63 9.18 8.32
CA ALA A 389 -26.01 9.62 8.17
C ALA A 389 -26.74 8.87 7.02
N GLY A 390 -26.01 8.14 6.17
CA GLY A 390 -26.58 7.47 4.99
C GLY A 390 -27.03 8.43 3.90
N VAL A 391 -26.33 9.56 3.74
CA VAL A 391 -26.67 10.64 2.80
C VAL A 391 -25.50 10.95 1.86
N ASP A 392 -25.75 11.77 0.84
CA ASP A 392 -24.68 12.24 -0.04
C ASP A 392 -23.77 13.23 0.70
N TRP A 393 -22.46 13.07 0.54
CA TRP A 393 -21.48 13.97 1.13
C TRP A 393 -21.50 15.35 0.47
N ALA A 394 -21.95 15.45 -0.79
CA ALA A 394 -22.12 16.71 -1.51
C ALA A 394 -23.13 17.64 -0.80
N ASP A 395 -24.22 17.08 -0.26
CA ASP A 395 -25.22 17.83 0.50
C ASP A 395 -24.65 18.34 1.83
N VAL A 396 -23.85 17.50 2.49
CA VAL A 396 -23.19 17.82 3.76
C VAL A 396 -22.17 18.95 3.59
N VAL A 397 -21.29 18.86 2.59
CA VAL A 397 -20.30 19.92 2.33
C VAL A 397 -20.97 21.18 1.79
N GLY A 398 -22.04 21.06 0.99
CA GLY A 398 -22.81 22.19 0.48
C GLY A 398 -23.41 23.02 1.61
N ALA A 399 -24.03 22.37 2.61
CA ALA A 399 -24.53 23.03 3.80
C ALA A 399 -23.40 23.75 4.57
N HIS A 400 -22.22 23.13 4.67
CA HIS A 400 -21.07 23.74 5.32
C HIS A 400 -20.54 24.97 4.56
N ALA A 401 -20.45 24.88 3.24
CA ALA A 401 -20.00 25.95 2.36
C ALA A 401 -20.92 27.19 2.42
N ILE A 402 -22.21 27.00 2.69
CA ILE A 402 -23.20 28.08 2.88
C ILE A 402 -23.12 28.70 4.29
N GLY A 403 -22.30 28.13 5.19
CA GLY A 403 -21.96 28.71 6.49
C GLY A 403 -22.53 27.97 7.70
N HIS A 404 -23.20 26.82 7.52
CA HIS A 404 -23.64 26.01 8.66
C HIS A 404 -22.46 25.32 9.34
N SER A 405 -22.48 25.25 10.66
CA SER A 405 -21.45 24.53 11.43
C SER A 405 -21.65 23.01 11.35
N TRP A 406 -20.57 22.24 11.47
CA TRP A 406 -20.61 20.78 11.55
C TRP A 406 -21.56 20.25 12.64
N GLY A 407 -21.67 20.99 13.75
CA GLY A 407 -22.58 20.67 14.84
C GLY A 407 -24.06 20.84 14.48
N GLU A 408 -24.40 21.84 13.67
CA GLU A 408 -25.76 22.06 13.15
C GLU A 408 -26.12 21.00 12.13
N ILE A 409 -25.23 20.76 11.16
CA ILE A 409 -25.42 19.75 10.10
C ILE A 409 -25.63 18.37 10.72
N SER A 410 -24.75 17.95 11.64
CA SER A 410 -24.88 16.67 12.35
C SER A 410 -26.15 16.55 13.19
N GLN A 411 -26.68 17.66 13.72
CA GLN A 411 -27.95 17.65 14.46
C GLN A 411 -29.15 17.59 13.53
N ALA A 412 -29.12 18.31 12.41
CA ALA A 412 -30.18 18.31 11.42
C ALA A 412 -30.38 16.90 10.85
N TYR A 413 -29.32 16.23 10.39
CA TYR A 413 -29.41 14.85 9.90
C TYR A 413 -29.85 13.82 10.96
N ARG A 414 -29.63 14.09 12.25
CA ARG A 414 -30.15 13.23 13.33
C ARG A 414 -31.62 13.45 13.66
N LEU A 415 -32.15 14.63 13.32
CA LEU A 415 -33.54 15.01 13.58
C LEU A 415 -34.42 14.82 12.36
N ALA A 416 -33.84 14.78 11.16
CA ALA A 416 -34.52 14.47 9.93
C ALA A 416 -35.23 13.12 10.04
N ASP A 417 -36.43 13.06 9.50
CA ASP A 417 -37.27 11.87 9.46
C ASP A 417 -37.89 11.72 8.06
N GLY A 418 -38.89 10.85 7.92
CA GLY A 418 -39.53 10.62 6.62
C GLY A 418 -40.40 11.79 6.12
N GLU A 419 -40.67 12.79 6.96
CA GLU A 419 -41.53 13.93 6.64
C GLU A 419 -40.73 15.23 6.50
N THR A 420 -39.68 15.41 7.30
CA THR A 420 -38.84 16.62 7.29
C THR A 420 -37.38 16.26 6.99
N ASP A 421 -36.84 16.82 5.91
CA ASP A 421 -35.44 16.65 5.54
C ASP A 421 -34.49 17.53 6.36
N ALA A 422 -33.20 17.19 6.32
CA ALA A 422 -32.17 17.92 7.06
C ALA A 422 -32.00 19.37 6.55
N ALA A 423 -32.25 19.62 5.27
CA ALA A 423 -32.14 20.95 4.66
C ALA A 423 -33.17 21.91 5.27
N THR A 424 -34.43 21.48 5.36
CA THR A 424 -35.52 22.24 5.99
C THR A 424 -35.19 22.56 7.45
N ILE A 425 -34.64 21.59 8.19
CA ILE A 425 -34.23 21.78 9.60
C ILE A 425 -33.07 22.78 9.72
N LEU A 426 -32.16 22.82 8.75
CA LEU A 426 -31.07 23.79 8.70
C LEU A 426 -31.56 25.20 8.38
N GLU A 427 -32.52 25.36 7.48
CA GLU A 427 -33.15 26.65 7.16
C GLU A 427 -33.93 27.24 8.34
N GLU A 428 -34.73 26.41 9.03
CA GLU A 428 -35.48 26.83 10.22
C GLU A 428 -34.58 27.01 11.45
N GLY A 429 -33.42 26.34 11.45
CA GLY A 429 -32.51 26.24 12.57
C GLY A 429 -32.90 25.14 13.54
N VAL A 430 -31.93 24.28 13.89
CA VAL A 430 -32.10 23.09 14.75
C VAL A 430 -32.83 23.37 16.07
N GLN A 431 -32.58 24.53 16.70
CA GLN A 431 -33.27 24.89 17.95
C GLN A 431 -34.74 25.27 17.73
N GLY A 432 -35.04 25.96 16.63
CA GLY A 432 -36.40 26.33 16.25
C GLY A 432 -37.23 25.07 15.99
N TYR A 433 -36.71 24.16 15.16
CA TYR A 433 -37.36 22.89 14.83
C TYR A 433 -37.68 22.05 16.09
N ARG A 434 -36.72 21.91 17.03
CA ARG A 434 -36.96 21.19 18.29
C ARG A 434 -38.07 21.82 19.14
N GLN A 435 -38.13 23.15 19.20
CA GLN A 435 -39.18 23.84 19.97
C GLN A 435 -40.56 23.60 19.35
N GLN A 436 -40.67 23.68 18.03
CA GLN A 436 -41.91 23.42 17.32
C GLN A 436 -42.37 21.97 17.49
N SER A 437 -41.48 21.01 17.24
CA SER A 437 -41.77 19.58 17.45
C SER A 437 -42.20 19.29 18.89
N HIS A 438 -41.59 19.94 19.88
CA HIS A 438 -42.03 19.83 21.28
C HIS A 438 -43.43 20.41 21.52
N GLN A 439 -43.77 21.55 20.93
CA GLN A 439 -45.09 22.16 21.06
C GLN A 439 -46.17 21.29 20.39
N GLU A 440 -45.88 20.73 19.22
CA GLU A 440 -46.77 19.79 18.51
C GLU A 440 -46.95 18.47 19.28
N ALA A 441 -45.88 17.93 19.86
CA ALA A 441 -45.97 16.74 20.70
C ALA A 441 -46.76 16.99 21.99
N GLN A 442 -46.68 18.20 22.57
CA GLN A 442 -47.47 18.60 23.73
C GLN A 442 -48.95 18.75 23.38
N SER A 443 -49.27 19.41 22.26
CA SER A 443 -50.65 19.58 21.80
C SER A 443 -51.31 18.25 21.47
N THR A 444 -50.57 17.33 20.84
CA THR A 444 -51.04 15.97 20.54
C THR A 444 -51.31 15.17 21.82
N ARG A 445 -50.38 15.19 22.79
CA ARG A 445 -50.59 14.53 24.09
C ARG A 445 -51.78 15.11 24.84
N GLN A 446 -51.96 16.42 24.79
CA GLN A 446 -53.11 17.08 25.41
C GLN A 446 -54.42 16.61 24.75
N SER A 447 -54.48 16.60 23.41
CA SER A 447 -55.63 16.09 22.66
C SER A 447 -55.96 14.63 22.99
N GLU A 448 -54.96 13.74 23.08
CA GLU A 448 -55.17 12.35 23.48
C GLU A 448 -55.69 12.21 24.91
N GLN A 449 -55.16 13.00 25.85
CA GLN A 449 -55.65 13.02 27.23
C GLN A 449 -57.09 13.50 27.30
N ASP A 450 -57.42 14.52 26.50
CA ASP A 450 -58.76 15.07 26.40
C ASP A 450 -59.73 14.03 25.80
N GLN A 451 -59.33 13.31 24.74
CA GLN A 451 -60.12 12.21 24.19
C GLN A 451 -60.33 11.06 25.19
N ARG A 452 -59.29 10.66 25.93
CA ARG A 452 -59.41 9.62 26.98
C ARG A 452 -60.33 10.06 28.11
N THR A 453 -60.25 11.32 28.51
CA THR A 453 -61.10 11.90 29.55
C THR A 453 -62.55 11.95 29.07
N ALA A 454 -62.79 12.36 27.83
CA ALA A 454 -64.11 12.32 27.20
C ALA A 454 -64.69 10.91 27.18
N ALA A 455 -63.93 9.92 26.73
CA ALA A 455 -64.36 8.52 26.66
C ALA A 455 -64.73 7.95 28.04
N ASN A 456 -63.96 8.31 29.08
CA ASN A 456 -64.26 7.89 30.45
C ASN A 456 -65.54 8.54 30.98
N LEU A 457 -65.75 9.83 30.72
CA LEU A 457 -66.95 10.55 31.13
C LEU A 457 -68.19 10.07 30.35
N ALA A 458 -68.05 9.79 29.06
CA ALA A 458 -69.11 9.21 28.23
C ALA A 458 -69.61 7.88 28.80
N LYS A 459 -68.67 6.99 29.18
CA LYS A 459 -69.01 5.74 29.89
C LYS A 459 -69.66 5.98 31.25
N GLN A 460 -69.20 6.97 31.99
CA GLN A 460 -69.72 7.29 33.33
C GLN A 460 -71.17 7.80 33.29
N PHE A 461 -71.51 8.62 32.29
CA PHE A 461 -72.81 9.29 32.19
C PHE A 461 -73.75 8.67 31.14
N GLY A 462 -73.33 7.62 30.44
CA GLY A 462 -74.17 6.90 29.47
C GLY A 462 -74.47 7.68 28.19
N VAL A 463 -73.61 8.63 27.83
CA VAL A 463 -73.72 9.48 26.62
C VAL A 463 -72.64 9.09 25.60
N SER A 464 -72.71 9.62 24.37
CA SER A 464 -71.66 9.36 23.39
C SER A 464 -70.40 10.18 23.70
N GLN A 465 -69.24 9.69 23.23
CA GLN A 465 -67.97 10.42 23.38
C GLN A 465 -68.00 11.75 22.64
N ASP A 466 -68.68 11.82 21.50
CA ASP A 466 -68.80 13.02 20.68
C ASP A 466 -69.63 14.10 21.38
N ASP A 467 -70.72 13.73 22.06
CA ASP A 467 -71.52 14.67 22.87
C ASP A 467 -70.69 15.30 24.00
N VAL A 468 -69.83 14.51 24.64
CA VAL A 468 -68.95 14.99 25.72
C VAL A 468 -67.89 15.94 25.17
N LEU A 469 -67.32 15.63 24.00
CA LEU A 469 -66.34 16.49 23.33
C LEU A 469 -66.98 17.79 22.85
N GLU A 470 -68.21 17.75 22.33
CA GLU A 470 -68.95 18.96 21.91
C GLU A 470 -69.18 19.92 23.08
N VAL A 471 -69.59 19.38 24.24
CA VAL A 471 -69.76 20.18 25.46
C VAL A 471 -68.41 20.71 25.96
N PHE A 472 -67.35 19.89 25.90
CA PHE A 472 -65.99 20.29 26.30
C PHE A 472 -65.45 21.45 25.46
N SER A 473 -65.51 21.37 24.13
CA SER A 473 -64.99 22.41 23.24
C SER A 473 -65.93 23.61 23.07
N GLY A 474 -67.25 23.42 23.26
CA GLY A 474 -68.26 24.45 23.03
C GLY A 474 -68.65 25.19 24.31
N GLN A 475 -69.47 24.56 25.14
CA GLN A 475 -70.11 25.21 26.29
C GLN A 475 -69.15 25.39 27.47
N CYS A 476 -68.16 24.51 27.61
CA CYS A 476 -67.26 24.48 28.76
C CYS A 476 -65.84 25.00 28.47
N GLY A 477 -65.51 25.40 27.23
CA GLY A 477 -64.25 26.08 26.91
C GLY A 477 -62.99 25.34 27.37
N SER A 478 -62.95 24.02 27.20
CA SER A 478 -61.86 23.13 27.64
C SER A 478 -61.75 22.91 29.17
N ASP A 479 -62.82 23.13 29.94
CA ASP A 479 -62.87 22.82 31.38
C ASP A 479 -63.61 21.50 31.66
N TRP A 480 -62.85 20.45 32.02
CA TRP A 480 -63.39 19.14 32.42
C TRP A 480 -64.26 19.16 33.68
N GLY A 481 -64.09 20.14 34.56
CA GLY A 481 -64.94 20.36 35.74
C GLY A 481 -66.35 20.81 35.35
N CYS A 482 -66.45 21.74 34.40
CA CYS A 482 -67.71 22.18 33.82
C CYS A 482 -68.45 21.04 33.11
N VAL A 483 -67.76 20.23 32.31
CA VAL A 483 -68.35 19.07 31.61
C VAL A 483 -68.96 18.08 32.60
N ARG A 484 -68.24 17.76 33.69
CA ARG A 484 -68.77 16.89 34.76
C ARG A 484 -69.99 17.48 35.45
N ALA A 485 -70.06 18.79 35.61
CA ALA A 485 -71.22 19.46 36.20
C ALA A 485 -72.42 19.44 35.25
N HIS A 486 -72.20 19.63 33.94
CA HIS A 486 -73.24 19.59 32.91
C HIS A 486 -73.96 18.25 32.89
N PHE A 487 -73.22 17.13 32.84
CA PHE A 487 -73.81 15.78 32.82
C PHE A 487 -74.25 15.25 34.20
N ARG A 488 -73.93 15.94 35.29
CA ARG A 488 -74.41 15.60 36.65
C ARG A 488 -75.83 16.08 36.93
N GLN A 489 -76.40 16.99 36.14
CA GLN A 489 -77.75 17.47 36.39
C GLN A 489 -78.80 16.40 36.02
N PRO A 490 -79.83 16.18 36.87
CA PRO A 490 -80.35 14.84 37.09
C PRO A 490 -81.48 14.49 36.11
N SER A 491 -81.27 13.46 35.30
CA SER A 491 -82.35 12.57 34.90
C SER A 491 -82.53 11.54 36.03
N GLY A 492 -83.67 11.59 36.71
CA GLY A 492 -83.92 10.83 37.93
C GLY A 492 -83.71 9.32 37.77
N GLY A 493 -82.98 8.71 38.71
CA GLY A 493 -82.91 7.25 38.82
C GLY A 493 -81.83 6.71 39.77
N SER A 494 -82.28 6.17 40.90
CA SER A 494 -81.67 5.11 41.72
C SER A 494 -80.33 5.38 42.43
N HIS A 495 -80.41 5.54 43.76
CA HIS A 495 -79.27 5.43 44.69
C HIS A 495 -78.56 4.08 44.51
N THR A 496 -77.24 4.11 44.35
CA THR A 496 -76.39 2.93 44.10
C THR A 496 -75.77 2.40 45.41
N GLU A 497 -75.29 1.15 45.41
CA GLU A 497 -74.61 0.51 46.56
C GLU A 497 -73.42 1.33 47.10
N GLY A 498 -72.73 2.10 46.25
CA GLY A 498 -71.60 2.95 46.67
C GLY A 498 -72.00 4.09 47.61
N ASP A 499 -73.24 4.52 47.50
CA ASP A 499 -73.86 5.57 48.29
C ASP A 499 -74.13 5.04 49.72
N GLN A 500 -74.64 3.81 49.84
CA GLN A 500 -74.76 3.10 51.14
C GLN A 500 -73.39 2.85 51.80
N GLY A 501 -72.37 2.49 51.02
CA GLY A 501 -71.00 2.31 51.52
C GLY A 501 -70.40 3.60 52.07
N THR A 502 -70.67 4.73 51.42
CA THR A 502 -70.22 6.06 51.88
C THR A 502 -70.92 6.47 53.18
N ALA A 503 -72.22 6.15 53.33
CA ALA A 503 -72.97 6.35 54.56
C ALA A 503 -72.34 5.60 55.74
N ALA A 504 -72.04 4.31 55.55
CA ALA A 504 -71.49 3.45 56.58
C ALA A 504 -70.10 3.94 57.05
N GLN A 505 -69.26 4.40 56.12
CA GLN A 505 -67.95 4.95 56.47
C GLN A 505 -68.04 6.26 57.26
N ILE A 506 -68.98 7.15 56.89
CA ILE A 506 -69.20 8.41 57.61
C ILE A 506 -69.80 8.11 59.00
N ALA A 507 -70.77 7.20 59.07
CA ALA A 507 -71.37 6.73 60.31
C ALA A 507 -70.31 6.20 61.29
N GLN A 508 -69.41 5.35 60.81
CA GLN A 508 -68.29 4.83 61.60
C GLN A 508 -67.33 5.93 62.06
N LYS A 509 -67.01 6.89 61.18
CA LYS A 509 -66.05 7.97 61.48
C LYS A 509 -66.55 8.92 62.57
N TYR A 510 -67.84 9.26 62.56
CA TYR A 510 -68.45 10.20 63.52
C TYR A 510 -69.23 9.50 64.64
N GLY A 511 -69.19 8.16 64.68
CA GLY A 511 -69.85 7.34 65.72
C GLY A 511 -71.37 7.52 65.77
N VAL A 512 -72.01 7.76 64.63
CA VAL A 512 -73.46 7.96 64.49
C VAL A 512 -74.08 6.79 63.73
N ASP A 513 -75.39 6.64 63.85
CA ASP A 513 -76.11 5.54 63.19
C ASP A 513 -76.12 5.73 61.66
N PRO A 514 -75.85 4.68 60.85
CA PRO A 514 -75.87 4.75 59.39
C PRO A 514 -77.19 5.30 58.81
N ASP A 515 -78.33 5.00 59.43
CA ASP A 515 -79.63 5.49 58.96
C ASP A 515 -79.78 6.99 59.20
N GLN A 516 -79.17 7.52 60.26
CA GLN A 516 -79.17 8.95 60.57
C GLN A 516 -78.31 9.74 59.57
N VAL A 517 -77.18 9.17 59.14
CA VAL A 517 -76.37 9.70 58.04
C VAL A 517 -77.17 9.70 56.74
N TRP A 518 -77.99 8.68 56.53
CA TRP A 518 -78.84 8.54 55.35
C TRP A 518 -79.99 9.54 55.31
N GLU A 519 -80.62 9.82 56.44
CA GLU A 519 -81.64 10.88 56.54
C GLU A 519 -81.05 12.27 56.33
N LEU A 520 -79.88 12.55 56.92
CA LEU A 520 -79.16 13.81 56.67
C LEU A 520 -78.81 13.97 55.19
N PHE A 521 -78.32 12.90 54.57
CA PHE A 521 -77.97 12.88 53.15
C PHE A 521 -79.18 13.11 52.26
N LYS A 522 -80.30 12.41 52.46
CA LYS A 522 -81.49 12.54 51.61
C LYS A 522 -82.33 13.79 51.91
N GLY A 523 -82.34 14.24 53.15
CA GLY A 523 -83.14 15.37 53.62
C GLY A 523 -82.35 16.66 53.59
N THR A 524 -81.78 17.03 54.73
CA THR A 524 -81.17 18.35 54.98
C THR A 524 -80.07 18.70 53.98
N CYS A 525 -79.27 17.73 53.57
CA CYS A 525 -78.13 17.94 52.69
C CYS A 525 -78.41 17.64 51.23
N GLN A 526 -79.65 17.32 50.84
CA GLN A 526 -80.08 17.17 49.45
C GLN A 526 -79.10 16.39 48.55
N GLN A 527 -78.60 15.26 49.05
CA GLN A 527 -77.65 14.35 48.39
C GLN A 527 -76.21 14.89 48.26
N ASP A 528 -75.79 15.81 49.13
CA ASP A 528 -74.40 16.29 49.22
C ASP A 528 -73.65 15.70 50.44
N TRP A 529 -72.65 14.86 50.15
CA TRP A 529 -71.77 14.26 51.16
C TRP A 529 -70.87 15.26 51.90
N GLY A 530 -70.55 16.41 51.29
CA GLY A 530 -69.81 17.48 51.93
C GLY A 530 -70.62 18.14 53.06
N CYS A 531 -71.88 18.47 52.76
CA CYS A 531 -72.83 18.98 53.75
C CYS A 531 -73.02 18.02 54.93
N VAL A 532 -73.19 16.71 54.67
CA VAL A 532 -73.39 15.72 55.75
C VAL A 532 -72.19 15.66 56.69
N ARG A 533 -70.97 15.67 56.14
CA ARG A 533 -69.73 15.66 56.95
C ARG A 533 -69.59 16.92 57.78
N GLU A 534 -69.95 18.08 57.24
CA GLU A 534 -69.88 19.35 57.98
C GLU A 534 -70.90 19.36 59.13
N HIS A 535 -72.12 18.91 58.88
CA HIS A 535 -73.17 18.83 59.90
C HIS A 535 -72.79 17.88 61.06
N LEU A 536 -72.22 16.72 60.75
CA LEU A 536 -71.75 15.77 61.75
C LEU A 536 -70.48 16.26 62.46
N ARG A 537 -69.58 16.95 61.76
CA ARG A 537 -68.38 17.57 62.36
C ARG A 537 -68.77 18.64 63.38
N THR A 538 -69.76 19.48 63.09
CA THR A 538 -70.26 20.47 64.06
C THR A 538 -70.89 19.82 65.30
N GLN A 539 -71.62 18.71 65.12
CA GLN A 539 -72.25 17.99 66.24
C GLN A 539 -71.24 17.21 67.11
N ASP A 540 -70.17 16.70 66.50
CA ASP A 540 -69.12 15.99 67.26
C ASP A 540 -68.24 16.96 68.08
N HIS A 541 -68.11 18.21 67.63
CA HIS A 541 -67.46 19.28 68.40
C HIS A 541 -68.25 19.76 69.63
N ASP A 542 -69.57 19.53 69.69
CA ASP A 542 -70.45 19.97 70.79
C ASP A 542 -70.72 18.90 71.87
N LYS A 543 -70.06 17.72 71.82
CA LYS A 543 -70.16 16.71 72.89
C LYS A 543 -69.25 17.06 74.08
N PRO A 544 -69.78 17.28 75.30
CA PRO A 544 -68.96 17.49 76.48
C PRO A 544 -68.38 16.15 76.96
N GLY A 545 -67.10 15.93 76.70
CA GLY A 545 -66.34 14.82 77.30
C GLY A 545 -65.54 13.98 76.31
N LYS A 546 -64.45 14.55 75.80
CA LYS A 546 -63.19 13.84 75.49
C LYS A 546 -62.06 14.86 75.33
N ASP A 547 -61.56 15.33 76.47
CA ASP A 547 -60.19 15.84 76.56
C ASP A 547 -59.24 14.67 76.25
N LYS A 548 -58.49 14.81 75.15
CA LYS A 548 -57.04 14.63 75.11
C LYS A 548 -56.44 15.52 74.04
#